data_AF-A0A8J7K109-F1
#
_entry.id   AF-A0A8J7K109-F1
#
_cell.length_a   1.000
_cell.length_b   1.000
_cell.length_c   1.000
_cell.angle_alpha   90.00
_cell.angle_beta   90.00
_cell.angle_gamma   90.00
#
_symmetry.space_group_name_H-M   'P 1'
#
loop_
_entity.id
_entity.type
_entity.pdbx_description
1 polymer ?
#
loop_
_entity_poly.entity_id
_entity_poly.type
_entity_poly.pdbx_seq_one_letter_code
_entity_poly.pdbx_strand_id
1 'polypeptide(L)'
;MSTSFLTAAANISNTNWLAVLLVIASILCVPIFLFGLFKLQTKYRAEMQDDEYYSAHLKMKFSYDTEQKEEIIEPITETNNSNNDDLAINSATASDQTIITINSSIKNLKEISEKLAKESIYISDKFDSKFDDDHYHLSFGDGVNIETLRKVISVCKENGLSSLSFSKNTAAISKIYIGSMGYKRADRLILRADNTTLNDLLANKSLNLKMLKSVIVTHGEKNRTL
;
A
#
# COMPACT_ATOMS: atom_id res chain seq x y z
N MET A 1 41.36 -30.78 16.72
CA MET A 1 40.31 -31.74 16.30
C MET A 1 40.29 -31.97 14.79
N SER A 2 40.69 -31.02 13.93
CA SER A 2 40.61 -31.19 12.47
C SER A 2 41.70 -32.07 11.84
N THR A 3 42.86 -32.22 12.48
CA THR A 3 44.00 -33.02 11.96
C THR A 3 43.76 -34.52 11.98
N SER A 4 43.05 -35.05 12.98
CA SER A 4 42.75 -36.49 13.08
C SER A 4 41.78 -36.97 11.98
N PHE A 5 40.88 -36.12 11.50
CA PHE A 5 39.96 -36.46 10.41
C PHE A 5 40.65 -36.52 9.04
N LEU A 6 41.56 -35.58 8.77
CA LEU A 6 42.29 -35.55 7.49
C LEU A 6 43.24 -36.75 7.38
N THR A 7 43.92 -37.12 8.46
CA THR A 7 44.79 -38.31 8.50
C THR A 7 44.00 -39.61 8.37
N ALA A 8 42.82 -39.71 8.99
CA ALA A 8 41.96 -40.88 8.84
C ALA A 8 41.39 -41.02 7.41
N ALA A 9 41.00 -39.90 6.78
CA ALA A 9 40.51 -39.88 5.40
C ALA A 9 41.60 -40.24 4.38
N ALA A 10 42.83 -39.78 4.59
CA ALA A 10 43.96 -40.09 3.72
C ALA A 10 44.37 -41.57 3.74
N ASN A 11 44.03 -42.31 4.80
CA ASN A 11 44.37 -43.73 4.95
C ASN A 11 43.31 -44.68 4.37
N ILE A 12 42.16 -44.17 3.91
CA ILE A 12 41.11 -44.97 3.26
C ILE A 12 41.45 -45.06 1.77
N SER A 13 42.23 -46.06 1.40
CA SER A 13 42.55 -46.36 -0.01
C SER A 13 41.47 -47.27 -0.62
N ASN A 14 40.81 -46.77 -1.67
CA ASN A 14 39.86 -47.49 -2.56
C ASN A 14 38.83 -48.42 -1.88
N THR A 15 37.88 -47.84 -1.16
CA THR A 15 36.73 -48.56 -0.62
C THR A 15 35.50 -48.38 -1.51
N ASN A 16 35.15 -49.42 -2.27
CA ASN A 16 33.95 -49.43 -3.14
C ASN A 16 32.64 -49.14 -2.37
N TRP A 17 32.59 -49.46 -1.08
CA TRP A 17 31.43 -49.17 -0.22
C TRP A 17 31.26 -47.67 0.08
N LEU A 18 32.33 -46.88 0.04
CA LEU A 18 32.29 -45.44 0.29
C LEU A 18 31.49 -44.72 -0.81
N ALA A 19 31.68 -45.12 -2.07
CA ALA A 19 30.93 -44.57 -3.19
C ALA A 19 29.42 -44.80 -3.03
N VAL A 20 29.03 -46.02 -2.62
CA VAL A 20 27.61 -46.36 -2.36
C VAL A 20 27.05 -45.54 -1.20
N LEU A 21 27.82 -45.38 -0.11
CA LEU A 21 27.42 -44.56 1.03
C LEU A 21 27.21 -43.09 0.64
N LEU A 22 28.06 -42.55 -0.24
CA LEU A 22 28.02 -41.16 -0.68
C LEU A 22 26.80 -40.90 -1.60
N VAL A 23 26.45 -41.89 -2.44
CA VAL A 23 25.21 -41.85 -3.24
C VAL A 23 23.97 -41.85 -2.33
N ILE A 24 23.92 -42.73 -1.33
CA ILE A 24 22.81 -42.77 -0.36
C ILE A 24 22.71 -41.44 0.41
N ALA A 25 23.83 -40.91 0.87
CA ALA A 25 23.89 -39.62 1.56
C ALA A 25 23.36 -38.48 0.68
N SER A 26 23.72 -38.46 -0.61
CA SER A 26 23.23 -37.47 -1.58
C SER A 26 21.71 -37.58 -1.80
N ILE A 27 21.17 -38.80 -1.87
CA ILE A 27 19.73 -39.04 -2.03
C ILE A 27 18.97 -38.58 -0.79
N LEU A 28 19.50 -38.81 0.42
CA LEU A 28 18.86 -38.43 1.68
C LEU A 28 18.99 -36.93 2.01
N CYS A 29 20.01 -36.25 1.49
CA CYS A 29 20.21 -34.82 1.75
C CYS A 29 19.04 -33.97 1.22
N VAL A 30 18.51 -34.32 0.05
CA VAL A 30 17.40 -33.60 -0.61
C VAL A 30 16.09 -33.61 0.20
N PRO A 31 15.53 -34.77 0.63
CA PRO A 31 14.31 -34.80 1.42
C PRO A 31 14.48 -34.18 2.81
N ILE A 32 15.64 -34.32 3.45
CA ILE A 32 15.94 -33.68 4.74
C ILE A 32 15.92 -32.15 4.59
N PHE A 33 16.55 -31.64 3.53
CA PHE A 33 16.56 -30.21 3.24
C PHE A 33 15.16 -29.66 2.96
N LEU A 34 14.37 -30.35 2.13
CA LEU A 34 12.97 -30.00 1.86
C LEU A 34 12.12 -30.01 3.13
N PHE A 35 12.28 -31.02 3.99
CA PHE A 35 11.56 -31.09 5.27
C PHE A 35 11.91 -29.89 6.18
N GLY A 36 13.18 -29.49 6.22
CA GLY A 36 13.63 -28.30 6.93
C GLY A 36 12.98 -27.02 6.38
N LEU A 37 12.95 -26.85 5.05
CA LEU A 37 12.28 -25.72 4.40
C LEU A 37 10.77 -25.69 4.71
N PHE A 38 10.09 -26.84 4.63
CA PHE A 38 8.67 -26.93 4.97
C PHE A 38 8.40 -26.53 6.41
N LYS A 39 9.23 -27.00 7.36
CA LYS A 39 9.11 -26.63 8.77
C LYS A 39 9.33 -25.13 9.01
N LEU A 40 10.27 -24.51 8.30
CA LEU A 40 10.51 -23.06 8.36
C LEU A 40 9.30 -22.30 7.80
N GLN A 41 8.79 -22.72 6.64
CA GLN A 41 7.62 -22.09 6.01
C GLN A 41 6.37 -22.18 6.87
N THR A 42 6.12 -23.32 7.54
CA THR A 42 4.94 -23.47 8.42
C THR A 42 5.08 -22.68 9.70
N LYS A 43 6.27 -22.67 10.33
CA LYS A 43 6.51 -21.90 11.56
C LYS A 43 6.35 -20.39 11.34
N TYR A 44 7.00 -19.85 10.30
CA TYR A 44 6.93 -18.41 10.02
C TYR A 44 5.60 -17.96 9.41
N ARG A 45 4.79 -18.88 8.87
CA ARG A 45 3.41 -18.56 8.44
C ARG A 45 2.51 -18.19 9.61
N ALA A 46 2.62 -18.90 10.74
CA ALA A 46 1.85 -18.58 11.93
C ALA A 46 2.28 -17.22 12.51
N GLU A 47 3.59 -16.99 12.64
CA GLU A 47 4.13 -15.71 13.15
C GLU A 47 3.83 -14.50 12.23
N MET A 48 3.73 -14.69 10.90
CA MET A 48 3.25 -13.62 9.98
C MET A 48 1.74 -13.39 10.03
N GLN A 49 0.95 -14.37 10.51
CA GLN A 49 -0.50 -14.22 10.67
C GLN A 49 -0.88 -13.62 12.02
N ASP A 50 -0.07 -13.86 13.05
CA ASP A 50 -0.19 -13.27 14.38
C ASP A 50 0.43 -11.87 14.47
N ASP A 51 0.65 -11.19 13.34
CA ASP A 51 1.05 -9.79 13.37
C ASP A 51 -0.01 -9.00 14.14
N GLU A 52 0.37 -8.58 15.35
CA GLU A 52 -0.45 -7.80 16.28
C GLU A 52 -1.00 -6.55 15.57
N TYR A 53 -0.29 -6.07 14.56
CA TYR A 53 -0.73 -4.99 13.66
C TYR A 53 -1.86 -5.40 12.71
N TYR A 54 -1.90 -6.63 12.19
CA TYR A 54 -3.01 -7.08 11.32
C TYR A 54 -4.29 -7.30 12.12
N SER A 55 -4.19 -7.87 13.32
CA SER A 55 -5.33 -8.02 14.22
C SER A 55 -5.78 -6.69 14.81
N ALA A 56 -4.88 -5.75 15.11
CA ALA A 56 -5.24 -4.36 15.45
C ALA A 56 -5.92 -3.64 14.27
N HIS A 57 -5.45 -3.82 13.03
CA HIS A 57 -6.03 -3.20 11.85
C HIS A 57 -7.39 -3.80 11.46
N LEU A 58 -7.62 -5.10 11.69
CA LEU A 58 -8.94 -5.71 11.59
C LEU A 58 -9.88 -5.22 12.70
N LYS A 59 -9.43 -5.21 13.97
CA LYS A 59 -10.21 -4.65 15.09
C LYS A 59 -10.61 -3.20 14.82
N MET A 60 -9.71 -2.38 14.29
CA MET A 60 -10.01 -0.98 13.96
C MET A 60 -11.03 -0.85 12.83
N LYS A 61 -11.05 -1.78 11.87
CA LYS A 61 -12.09 -1.83 10.82
C LYS A 61 -13.45 -2.32 11.32
N PHE A 62 -13.49 -3.30 12.22
CA PHE A 62 -14.75 -3.81 12.78
C PHE A 62 -15.32 -2.92 13.89
N SER A 63 -14.49 -2.34 14.75
CA SER A 63 -14.93 -1.42 15.81
C SER A 63 -15.55 -0.13 15.24
N TYR A 64 -15.12 0.34 14.07
CA TYR A 64 -15.77 1.47 13.39
C TYR A 64 -17.18 1.14 12.86
N ASP A 65 -17.48 -0.13 12.59
CA ASP A 65 -18.82 -0.58 12.15
C ASP A 65 -19.74 -0.93 13.33
N THR A 66 -19.17 -1.25 14.50
CA THR A 66 -19.94 -1.66 15.70
C THR A 66 -20.37 -0.50 16.61
N GLU A 67 -19.65 0.63 16.63
CA GLU A 67 -20.03 1.78 17.50
C GLU A 67 -21.22 2.62 16.99
N GLN A 68 -21.91 2.21 15.92
CA GLN A 68 -23.21 2.81 15.53
C GLN A 68 -24.42 1.89 15.69
N LYS A 69 -24.30 0.74 16.35
CA LYS A 69 -25.46 -0.13 16.56
C LYS A 69 -25.39 -0.98 17.82
N GLU A 70 -25.41 -0.33 18.98
CA GLU A 70 -25.85 -0.99 20.22
C GLU A 70 -26.93 -0.16 20.92
N GLU A 71 -28.17 -0.39 20.48
CA GLU A 71 -29.28 -0.50 21.41
C GLU A 71 -29.88 -1.91 21.24
N ILE A 72 -29.60 -2.75 22.25
CA ILE A 72 -30.35 -3.95 22.70
C ILE A 72 -30.53 -5.08 21.68
N ILE A 73 -29.94 -6.26 21.95
CA ILE A 73 -30.63 -7.57 22.10
C ILE A 73 -29.58 -8.66 22.44
N GLU A 74 -29.98 -9.51 23.39
CA GLU A 74 -29.30 -10.67 24.01
C GLU A 74 -28.79 -11.78 23.07
N PRO A 75 -27.94 -12.71 23.57
CA PRO A 75 -27.14 -13.62 22.74
C PRO A 75 -27.95 -14.84 22.31
N ILE A 76 -27.86 -15.21 21.03
CA ILE A 76 -28.35 -16.49 20.52
C ILE A 76 -27.20 -17.25 19.87
N THR A 77 -27.12 -18.50 20.29
CA THR A 77 -26.14 -19.56 20.08
C THR A 77 -25.89 -19.97 18.62
N GLU A 78 -24.71 -20.58 18.45
CA GLU A 78 -24.18 -21.35 17.31
C GLU A 78 -25.22 -22.15 16.50
N THR A 79 -24.98 -22.35 15.18
CA THR A 79 -24.87 -23.70 14.52
C THR A 79 -24.96 -23.64 12.96
N ASN A 80 -23.92 -24.19 12.33
CA ASN A 80 -23.80 -24.95 11.05
C ASN A 80 -24.03 -24.37 9.62
N ASN A 81 -22.96 -24.58 8.82
CA ASN A 81 -22.85 -25.15 7.45
C ASN A 81 -23.80 -24.69 6.32
N SER A 82 -23.21 -24.24 5.21
CA SER A 82 -23.16 -25.04 3.97
C SER A 82 -22.18 -24.44 2.95
N ASN A 83 -21.37 -25.31 2.35
CA ASN A 83 -20.61 -25.05 1.13
C ASN A 83 -21.57 -24.75 -0.03
N ASN A 84 -21.17 -23.85 -0.92
CA ASN A 84 -21.29 -24.01 -2.37
C ASN A 84 -20.28 -23.09 -3.06
N ASP A 85 -19.30 -23.72 -3.69
CA ASP A 85 -18.48 -23.12 -4.74
C ASP A 85 -19.38 -22.76 -5.92
N ASP A 86 -19.40 -21.48 -6.30
CA ASP A 86 -19.58 -21.07 -7.68
C ASP A 86 -18.89 -19.73 -7.92
N LEU A 87 -18.02 -19.73 -8.92
CA LEU A 87 -17.33 -18.58 -9.48
C LEU A 87 -18.33 -17.51 -9.95
N ALA A 88 -18.40 -16.40 -9.23
CA ALA A 88 -18.82 -15.12 -9.79
C ALA A 88 -17.99 -14.00 -9.15
N ILE A 89 -17.06 -13.46 -9.93
CA ILE A 89 -16.38 -12.19 -9.66
C ILE A 89 -17.46 -11.10 -9.72
N ASN A 90 -18.14 -10.87 -8.61
CA ASN A 90 -18.98 -9.70 -8.42
C ASN A 90 -18.06 -8.54 -8.01
N SER A 91 -17.54 -7.84 -9.01
CA SER A 91 -16.95 -6.51 -8.91
C SER A 91 -18.05 -5.48 -8.61
N ALA A 92 -18.60 -5.53 -7.40
CA ALA A 92 -19.50 -4.55 -6.78
C ALA A 92 -19.43 -4.90 -5.28
N THR A 93 -18.77 -4.15 -4.41
CA THR A 93 -18.95 -2.74 -4.09
C THR A 93 -17.66 -2.27 -3.41
N ALA A 94 -16.70 -1.76 -4.17
CA ALA A 94 -15.59 -1.03 -3.59
C ALA A 94 -16.17 0.30 -3.08
N SER A 95 -16.32 0.42 -1.76
CA SER A 95 -16.77 1.61 -1.05
C SER A 95 -16.35 2.90 -1.76
N ASP A 96 -17.32 3.77 -2.05
CA ASP A 96 -17.16 5.11 -2.63
C ASP A 96 -16.26 6.05 -1.79
N GLN A 97 -15.74 5.54 -0.68
CA GLN A 97 -14.95 6.27 0.28
C GLN A 97 -13.55 6.54 -0.28
N THR A 98 -13.32 7.78 -0.67
CA THR A 98 -11.99 8.29 -0.95
C THR A 98 -11.22 8.43 0.36
N ILE A 99 -10.10 7.71 0.47
CA ILE A 99 -9.20 7.73 1.62
C ILE A 99 -8.20 8.87 1.44
N ILE A 100 -8.03 9.68 2.49
CA ILE A 100 -7.12 10.82 2.45
C ILE A 100 -6.01 10.61 3.46
N THR A 101 -4.78 10.66 2.98
CA THR A 101 -3.58 10.45 3.78
C THR A 101 -2.71 11.69 3.69
N ILE A 102 -2.25 12.21 4.82
CA ILE A 102 -1.43 13.44 4.89
C ILE A 102 -0.05 13.17 5.47
N ASN A 103 0.96 13.86 4.95
CA ASN A 103 2.30 13.83 5.52
C ASN A 103 2.34 14.65 6.82
N SER A 104 2.78 14.04 7.92
CA SER A 104 2.93 14.69 9.23
C SER A 104 3.93 15.85 9.25
N SER A 105 4.88 15.86 8.30
CA SER A 105 5.95 16.86 8.22
C SER A 105 5.55 18.17 7.51
N ILE A 106 4.30 18.34 7.06
CA ILE A 106 3.85 19.58 6.41
C ILE A 106 3.72 20.70 7.45
N LYS A 107 4.40 21.84 7.23
CA LYS A 107 4.38 23.00 8.15
C LYS A 107 2.97 23.49 8.49
N ASN A 108 2.09 23.56 7.48
CA ASN A 108 0.71 24.04 7.61
C ASN A 108 -0.32 22.92 7.84
N LEU A 109 0.10 21.76 8.37
CA LEU A 109 -0.78 20.59 8.53
C LEU A 109 -2.05 20.92 9.34
N LYS A 110 -1.91 21.68 10.43
CA LYS A 110 -3.05 22.04 11.29
C LYS A 110 -4.10 22.84 10.51
N GLU A 111 -3.68 23.89 9.81
CA GLU A 111 -4.57 24.73 8.99
C GLU A 111 -5.25 23.92 7.87
N ILE A 112 -4.49 23.08 7.16
CA ILE A 112 -5.03 22.21 6.11
C ILE A 112 -6.09 21.27 6.70
N SER A 113 -5.81 20.64 7.85
CA SER A 113 -6.74 19.71 8.48
C SER A 113 -8.04 20.38 8.93
N GLU A 114 -7.96 21.61 9.46
CA GLU A 114 -9.14 22.38 9.87
C GLU A 114 -9.98 22.82 8.66
N LYS A 115 -9.34 23.26 7.57
CA LYS A 115 -10.03 23.63 6.32
C LYS A 115 -10.69 22.42 5.65
N LEU A 116 -10.02 21.25 5.63
CA LEU A 116 -10.62 20.01 5.12
C LEU A 116 -11.82 19.57 5.97
N ALA A 117 -11.72 19.67 7.31
CA ALA A 117 -12.81 19.33 8.20
C ALA A 117 -14.05 20.23 7.98
N LYS A 118 -13.86 21.53 7.70
CA LYS A 118 -14.94 22.46 7.33
C LYS A 118 -15.68 22.04 6.05
N GLU A 119 -14.99 21.37 5.13
CA GLU A 119 -15.55 20.84 3.89
C GLU A 119 -16.16 19.43 4.04
N SER A 120 -16.27 18.93 5.28
CA SER A 120 -16.69 17.56 5.62
C SER A 120 -15.75 16.48 5.07
N ILE A 121 -14.46 16.80 4.96
CA ILE A 121 -13.42 15.91 4.46
C ILE A 121 -12.51 15.51 5.62
N TYR A 122 -12.51 14.22 5.96
CA TYR A 122 -11.73 13.67 7.06
C TYR A 122 -10.43 13.02 6.57
N ILE A 123 -9.35 13.26 7.30
CA ILE A 123 -8.05 12.63 7.07
C ILE A 123 -8.09 11.24 7.71
N SER A 124 -7.98 10.20 6.89
CA SER A 124 -8.06 8.81 7.34
C SER A 124 -6.77 8.32 7.96
N ASP A 125 -5.62 8.83 7.48
CA ASP A 125 -4.31 8.31 7.88
C ASP A 125 -3.21 9.39 7.78
N LYS A 126 -2.10 9.17 8.47
CA LYS A 126 -0.92 10.02 8.46
C LYS A 126 0.31 9.19 8.15
N PHE A 127 1.16 9.70 7.26
CA PHE A 127 2.46 9.10 7.00
C PHE A 127 3.57 10.07 7.38
N ASP A 128 4.69 9.53 7.83
CA ASP A 128 5.86 10.35 8.14
C ASP A 128 6.89 10.20 7.03
N SER A 129 7.16 11.29 6.32
CA SER A 129 8.30 11.37 5.43
C SER A 129 8.90 12.75 5.52
N LYS A 130 10.18 12.80 5.91
CA LYS A 130 10.91 14.06 6.06
C LYS A 130 10.82 14.87 4.78
N PHE A 131 10.28 16.07 4.90
CA PHE A 131 10.04 16.99 3.81
C PHE A 131 10.70 18.32 4.19
N ASP A 132 11.70 18.73 3.41
CA ASP A 132 12.56 19.89 3.73
C ASP A 132 12.12 21.17 3.01
N ASP A 133 11.07 21.09 2.19
CA ASP A 133 10.61 22.18 1.33
C ASP A 133 9.27 22.75 1.85
N ASP A 134 9.03 24.03 1.63
CA ASP A 134 7.75 24.71 1.94
C ASP A 134 6.63 24.28 0.98
N HIS A 135 7.02 23.69 -0.15
CA HIS A 135 6.16 23.34 -1.26
C HIS A 135 5.91 21.85 -1.32
N TYR A 136 4.67 21.41 -1.23
CA TYR A 136 4.35 19.98 -1.22
C TYR A 136 3.50 19.54 -2.42
N HIS A 137 3.51 18.23 -2.69
CA HIS A 137 2.84 17.64 -3.84
C HIS A 137 1.62 16.82 -3.42
N LEU A 138 0.56 16.92 -4.21
CA LEU A 138 -0.63 16.09 -4.05
C LEU A 138 -0.61 14.98 -5.10
N SER A 139 -0.73 13.73 -4.66
CA SER A 139 -0.85 12.56 -5.54
C SER A 139 -2.20 11.91 -5.33
N PHE A 140 -2.84 11.47 -6.40
CA PHE A 140 -4.09 10.72 -6.30
C PHE A 140 -4.05 9.49 -7.21
N GLY A 141 -4.80 8.45 -6.86
CA GLY A 141 -4.93 7.25 -7.68
C GLY A 141 -6.23 7.16 -8.47
N ASP A 142 -6.44 5.99 -9.08
CA ASP A 142 -7.69 5.67 -9.77
C ASP A 142 -8.88 5.57 -8.82
N GLY A 143 -10.11 5.80 -9.29
CA GLY A 143 -11.32 5.60 -8.48
C GLY A 143 -11.62 6.68 -7.43
N VAL A 144 -10.76 7.69 -7.29
CA VAL A 144 -11.00 8.84 -6.41
C VAL A 144 -12.24 9.64 -6.85
N ASN A 145 -13.09 10.01 -5.89
CA ASN A 145 -14.23 10.90 -6.14
C ASN A 145 -13.72 12.28 -6.58
N ILE A 146 -14.19 12.73 -7.76
CA ILE A 146 -13.68 13.95 -8.38
C ILE A 146 -14.07 15.21 -7.59
N GLU A 147 -15.24 15.24 -6.95
CA GLU A 147 -15.68 16.39 -6.16
C GLU A 147 -14.84 16.53 -4.90
N THR A 148 -14.58 15.42 -4.20
CA THR A 148 -13.65 15.38 -3.06
C THR A 148 -12.26 15.84 -3.49
N LEU A 149 -11.74 15.33 -4.61
CA LEU A 149 -10.43 15.74 -5.12
C LEU A 149 -10.36 17.24 -5.41
N ARG A 150 -11.41 17.85 -6.00
CA ARG A 150 -11.45 19.29 -6.28
C ARG A 150 -11.39 20.13 -5.00
N LYS A 151 -12.15 19.74 -3.99
CA LYS A 151 -12.13 20.41 -2.67
C LYS A 151 -10.76 20.31 -2.03
N VAL A 152 -10.15 19.12 -2.04
CA VAL A 152 -8.79 18.91 -1.49
C VAL A 152 -7.77 19.76 -2.25
N ILE A 153 -7.83 19.81 -3.58
CA ILE A 153 -6.95 20.64 -4.40
C ILE A 153 -7.12 22.12 -4.04
N SER A 154 -8.37 22.60 -3.89
CA SER A 154 -8.66 23.99 -3.51
C SER A 154 -8.03 24.35 -2.16
N VAL A 155 -8.24 23.52 -1.13
CA VAL A 155 -7.68 23.74 0.19
C VAL A 155 -6.15 23.69 0.16
N CYS A 156 -5.57 22.70 -0.51
CA CYS A 156 -4.11 22.55 -0.59
C CYS A 156 -3.45 23.71 -1.35
N LYS A 157 -4.10 24.22 -2.41
CA LYS A 157 -3.63 25.36 -3.20
C LYS A 157 -3.36 26.59 -2.34
N GLU A 158 -4.31 26.95 -1.48
CA GLU A 158 -4.16 28.09 -0.57
C GLU A 158 -3.02 27.92 0.44
N ASN A 159 -2.57 26.68 0.66
CA ASN A 159 -1.62 26.32 1.69
C ASN A 159 -0.24 25.88 1.15
N GLY A 160 0.07 26.20 -0.12
CA GLY A 160 1.41 25.94 -0.69
C GLY A 160 1.56 24.69 -1.55
N LEU A 161 0.45 24.14 -2.09
CA LEU A 161 0.50 23.06 -3.08
C LEU A 161 1.29 23.47 -4.32
N SER A 162 2.34 22.72 -4.65
CA SER A 162 3.25 23.04 -5.76
C SER A 162 3.05 22.18 -7.00
N SER A 163 2.49 20.99 -6.86
CA SER A 163 2.15 20.17 -8.02
C SER A 163 1.13 19.08 -7.74
N LEU A 164 0.55 18.56 -8.81
CA LEU A 164 -0.34 17.42 -8.86
C LEU A 164 0.31 16.25 -9.60
N SER A 165 0.06 15.03 -9.12
CA SER A 165 0.50 13.81 -9.81
C SER A 165 -0.56 12.73 -9.74
N PHE A 166 -0.55 11.86 -10.75
CA PHE A 166 -1.43 10.71 -10.83
C PHE A 166 -0.62 9.42 -10.67
N SER A 167 -1.11 8.50 -9.83
CA SER A 167 -0.49 7.20 -9.58
C SER A 167 -1.31 6.07 -10.19
N LYS A 168 -0.70 5.30 -11.10
CA LYS A 168 -1.27 4.06 -11.66
C LYS A 168 -1.15 2.85 -10.71
N ASN A 169 -0.53 3.03 -9.55
CA ASN A 169 -0.35 1.94 -8.58
C ASN A 169 -1.71 1.50 -8.02
N THR A 170 -2.01 0.21 -8.07
CA THR A 170 -3.24 -0.37 -7.51
C THR A 170 -3.37 -0.11 -6.00
N ALA A 171 -2.26 0.01 -5.28
CA ALA A 171 -2.26 0.35 -3.86
C ALA A 171 -2.77 1.78 -3.57
N ALA A 172 -2.82 2.65 -4.60
CA ALA A 172 -3.29 4.02 -4.53
C ALA A 172 -4.75 4.19 -5.00
N ILE A 173 -5.45 3.11 -5.37
CA ILE A 173 -6.87 3.19 -5.76
C ILE A 173 -7.67 3.82 -4.62
N SER A 174 -8.54 4.76 -4.99
CA SER A 174 -9.40 5.57 -4.12
C SER A 174 -8.64 6.34 -3.02
N LYS A 175 -7.34 6.64 -3.24
CA LYS A 175 -6.51 7.37 -2.28
C LYS A 175 -6.02 8.72 -2.81
N ILE A 176 -6.00 9.70 -1.92
CA ILE A 176 -5.35 10.99 -2.10
C ILE A 176 -4.24 11.12 -1.04
N TYR A 177 -3.03 11.42 -1.50
CA TYR A 177 -1.86 11.65 -0.67
C TYR A 177 -1.47 13.13 -0.73
N ILE A 178 -1.49 13.80 0.42
CA ILE A 178 -1.08 15.19 0.57
C ILE A 178 0.36 15.20 1.11
N GLY A 179 1.29 15.81 0.37
CA GLY A 179 2.71 15.87 0.73
C GLY A 179 3.52 14.63 0.35
N SER A 180 3.12 13.97 -0.75
CA SER A 180 3.82 12.78 -1.23
C SER A 180 5.15 13.14 -1.92
N MET A 181 6.19 12.36 -1.67
CA MET A 181 7.49 12.45 -2.37
C MET A 181 7.47 11.76 -3.75
N GLY A 182 6.29 11.42 -4.28
CA GLY A 182 6.14 10.64 -5.51
C GLY A 182 6.86 11.25 -6.73
N TYR A 183 7.09 12.57 -6.72
CA TYR A 183 7.76 13.31 -7.77
C TYR A 183 9.25 12.96 -7.95
N LYS A 184 9.91 12.36 -6.96
CA LYS A 184 11.36 12.05 -7.04
C LYS A 184 11.69 10.92 -8.00
N ARG A 185 10.68 10.20 -8.51
CA ARG A 185 10.92 9.20 -9.54
C ARG A 185 10.75 9.81 -10.92
N ALA A 186 11.79 9.67 -11.74
CA ALA A 186 11.83 10.18 -13.12
C ALA A 186 10.66 9.68 -13.98
N ASP A 187 10.06 8.55 -13.63
CA ASP A 187 8.96 7.89 -14.34
C ASP A 187 7.56 8.49 -14.05
N ARG A 188 7.42 9.38 -13.06
CA ARG A 188 6.13 9.99 -12.74
C ARG A 188 5.84 11.23 -13.58
N LEU A 189 4.57 11.33 -14.00
CA LEU A 189 4.03 12.47 -14.71
C LEU A 189 3.46 13.45 -13.68
N ILE A 190 3.99 14.67 -13.70
CA ILE A 190 3.69 15.71 -12.72
C ILE A 190 3.19 16.94 -13.46
N LEU A 191 2.04 17.44 -13.04
CA LEU A 191 1.52 18.73 -13.44
C LEU A 191 1.95 19.75 -12.39
N ARG A 192 2.87 20.66 -12.73
CA ARG A 192 3.21 21.79 -11.86
C ARG A 192 1.95 22.62 -11.65
N ALA A 193 1.68 22.95 -10.39
CA ALA A 193 0.53 23.75 -10.00
C ALA A 193 0.90 25.22 -10.09
N ASP A 194 1.06 25.75 -11.30
CA ASP A 194 0.98 27.19 -11.49
C ASP A 194 -0.45 27.66 -11.17
N ASN A 195 -0.55 28.87 -10.61
CA ASN A 195 -1.83 29.38 -10.12
C ASN A 195 -2.90 29.45 -11.22
N THR A 196 -2.49 29.70 -12.46
CA THR A 196 -3.30 29.74 -13.68
C THR A 196 -3.88 28.37 -14.03
N THR A 197 -3.06 27.35 -14.29
CA THR A 197 -3.56 26.03 -14.69
C THR A 197 -4.46 25.40 -13.63
N LEU A 198 -4.13 25.57 -12.34
CA LEU A 198 -5.00 25.07 -11.27
C LEU A 198 -6.36 25.79 -11.24
N ASN A 199 -6.40 27.11 -11.47
CA ASN A 199 -7.66 27.86 -11.48
C ASN A 199 -8.55 27.40 -12.64
N ASP A 200 -7.98 27.23 -13.84
CA ASP A 200 -8.73 26.78 -15.01
C ASP A 200 -9.32 25.38 -14.78
N LEU A 201 -8.55 24.53 -14.11
CA LEU A 201 -8.94 23.16 -13.77
C LEU A 201 -10.06 23.13 -12.71
N LEU A 202 -9.97 24.00 -11.70
CA LEU A 202 -11.01 24.14 -10.68
C LEU A 202 -12.29 24.79 -11.26
N ALA A 203 -12.16 25.72 -12.20
CA ALA A 203 -13.30 26.42 -12.83
C ALA A 203 -14.11 25.52 -13.78
N ASN A 204 -13.48 24.52 -14.41
CA ASN A 204 -14.14 23.69 -15.41
C ASN A 204 -15.15 22.69 -14.79
N LYS A 205 -16.41 23.08 -14.58
CA LYS A 205 -17.44 22.20 -13.98
C LYS A 205 -17.56 20.80 -14.62
N SER A 206 -17.25 20.65 -15.91
CA SER A 206 -17.28 19.37 -16.64
C SER A 206 -16.07 18.46 -16.43
N LEU A 207 -15.09 18.88 -15.62
CA LEU A 207 -13.87 18.12 -15.35
C LEU A 207 -14.22 16.74 -14.75
N ASN A 208 -13.79 15.68 -15.44
CA ASN A 208 -13.82 14.32 -14.94
C ASN A 208 -12.40 13.79 -14.71
N LEU A 209 -12.29 12.67 -13.99
CA LEU A 209 -11.00 12.07 -13.64
C LEU A 209 -10.18 11.66 -14.88
N LYS A 210 -10.84 11.26 -15.97
CA LYS A 210 -10.18 10.88 -17.24
C LYS A 210 -9.52 12.07 -17.90
N MET A 211 -10.20 13.21 -17.95
CA MET A 211 -9.68 14.48 -18.47
C MET A 211 -8.52 15.00 -17.62
N LEU A 212 -8.65 14.94 -16.30
CA LEU A 212 -7.59 15.35 -15.38
C LEU A 212 -6.31 14.52 -15.60
N LYS A 213 -6.45 13.20 -15.73
CA LYS A 213 -5.33 12.31 -16.08
C LYS A 213 -4.70 12.69 -17.41
N SER A 214 -5.49 12.91 -18.46
CA SER A 214 -4.92 13.27 -19.76
C SER A 214 -4.15 14.59 -19.70
N VAL A 215 -4.66 15.59 -18.97
CA VAL A 215 -3.95 16.86 -18.79
C VAL A 215 -2.61 16.65 -18.08
N ILE A 216 -2.58 15.86 -16.99
CA ILE A 216 -1.35 15.56 -16.25
C ILE A 216 -0.35 14.79 -17.14
N VAL A 217 -0.82 13.83 -17.93
CA VAL A 217 0.04 13.05 -18.83
C VAL A 217 0.63 13.93 -19.92
N THR A 218 -0.19 14.71 -20.62
CA THR A 218 0.26 15.57 -21.72
C THR A 218 1.23 16.65 -21.24
N HIS A 219 1.02 17.23 -20.05
CA HIS A 219 1.95 18.22 -19.49
C HIS A 219 3.23 17.57 -18.93
N GLY A 220 3.09 16.39 -18.31
CA GLY A 220 4.23 15.65 -17.78
C GLY A 220 5.23 15.22 -18.86
N GLU A 221 4.75 14.82 -20.04
CA GLU A 221 5.61 14.42 -21.16
C GLU A 221 6.39 15.61 -21.75
N LYS A 222 5.75 16.78 -21.90
CA LYS A 222 6.43 18.00 -22.39
C LYS A 222 7.59 18.42 -21.50
N ASN A 223 7.47 18.22 -20.18
CA ASN A 223 8.51 18.56 -19.22
C ASN A 223 9.69 17.58 -19.22
N ARG A 224 9.61 16.43 -19.90
CA ARG A 224 10.73 15.47 -20.03
C ARG A 224 11.60 15.70 -21.25
N THR A 225 11.07 16.37 -22.28
CA THR A 225 11.77 16.60 -23.55
C THR A 225 12.60 17.89 -23.56
N LEU A 226 12.56 18.65 -22.47
CA LEU A 226 13.32 19.89 -22.23
C LEU A 226 14.44 19.60 -21.22
#